data_AF-A0A2N2ECR0-F1
#
_entry.id   AF-A0A2N2ECR0-F1
#
_cell.length_a   1.000
_cell.length_b   1.000
_cell.length_c   1.000
_cell.angle_alpha   90.00
_cell.angle_beta   90.00
_cell.angle_gamma   90.00
#
_symmetry.space_group_name_H-M   'P 1'
#
loop_
_entity.id
_entity.type
_entity.pdbx_description
1 polymer ?
#
loop_
_entity_poly.entity_id
_entity_poly.type
_entity_poly.pdbx_seq_one_letter_code
_entity_poly.pdbx_strand_id
1 'polypeptide(L)' 'MFPALILIAISIGLIEGIPLARKKLWKEFYVVFLLLFIAIIFALAKYFGISTPFDVLEKMFGPIGKFVFDNKK' A
#
# COMPACT_ATOMS: atom_id res chain seq x y z
N MET A 1 9.41 2.58 10.78
CA MET A 1 8.77 2.22 9.49
C MET A 1 7.69 3.21 9.05
N PHE A 2 6.77 3.63 9.92
CA PHE A 2 5.67 4.53 9.53
C PHE A 2 6.08 5.87 8.87
N PRO A 3 7.10 6.61 9.36
CA PRO A 3 7.55 7.85 8.69
C PRO A 3 8.08 7.64 7.27
N ALA A 4 8.74 6.50 7.02
CA ALA A 4 9.24 6.16 5.69
C ALA A 4 8.09 5.89 4.71
N LEU A 5 7.00 5.27 5.18
CA LEU A 5 5.80 5.05 4.36
C LEU A 5 5.13 6.36 3.96
N ILE A 6 5.13 7.37 4.83
CA ILE A 6 4.62 8.71 4.50
C ILE A 6 5.47 9.34 3.39
N LEU A 7 6.81 9.29 3.52
CA LEU A 7 7.71 9.83 2.51
C LEU A 7 7.50 9.13 1.15
N ILE A 8 7.38 7.80 1.14
CA ILE A 8 7.09 7.02 -0.07
C ILE A 8 5.75 7.42 -0.68
N ALA A 9 4.69 7.57 0.12
CA ALA A 9 3.37 7.96 -0.36
C ALA A 9 3.38 9.36 -1.00
N ILE A 10 4.12 10.32 -0.42
CA ILE A 10 4.31 11.66 -0.98
C ILE A 10 5.10 11.56 -2.30
N SER A 11 6.17 10.77 -2.34
CA SER A 11 6.96 10.57 -3.57
C SER A 11 6.11 9.99 -4.70
N ILE A 12 5.29 8.97 -4.43
CA ILE A 12 4.37 8.39 -5.42
C ILE A 12 3.35 9.42 -5.88
N GLY A 13 2.73 10.15 -4.95
CA GLY A 13 1.77 11.21 -5.27
C GLY A 13 2.36 12.30 -6.16
N LEU A 14 3.64 12.66 -5.98
CA LEU A 14 4.32 13.62 -6.85
C LEU A 14 4.69 13.02 -8.21
N ILE A 15 5.27 11.82 -8.23
CA ILE A 15 5.73 11.16 -9.46
C ILE A 15 4.56 10.83 -10.38
N GLU A 16 3.44 10.33 -9.84
CA GLU A 16 2.27 9.96 -10.62
C GLU A 16 1.26 11.10 -10.75
N GLY A 17 1.03 11.86 -9.68
CA GLY A 17 0.03 12.91 -9.66
C GLY A 17 0.36 14.09 -10.56
N ILE A 18 1.63 14.51 -10.67
CA ILE A 18 2.03 15.64 -11.53
C ILE A 18 1.76 15.33 -13.02
N PRO A 19 2.20 14.18 -13.58
CA PRO A 19 1.86 13.80 -14.94
C PRO A 19 0.36 13.66 -15.18
N LEU A 20 -0.40 13.08 -14.25
CA LEU A 20 -1.85 12.90 -14.37
C LEU A 20 -2.58 14.24 -14.42
N ALA A 21 -2.22 15.19 -13.55
CA ALA A 21 -2.75 16.54 -13.55
C ALA A 21 -2.43 17.28 -14.85
N ARG A 22 -1.18 17.18 -15.34
CA ARG A 22 -0.75 17.78 -16.61
C ARG A 22 -1.53 17.24 -17.82
N LYS A 23 -1.86 15.94 -17.81
CA LYS A 23 -2.65 15.30 -18.86
C LYS A 23 -4.17 15.48 -18.69
N LYS A 24 -4.62 16.23 -17.66
CA LYS A 24 -6.04 16.42 -17.29
C LYS A 24 -6.80 15.09 -17.07
N LEU A 25 -6.08 14.05 -16.63
CA LEU A 25 -6.61 12.73 -16.31
C LEU A 25 -7.10 12.70 -14.87
N TRP A 26 -8.20 13.41 -14.62
CA TRP A 26 -8.71 13.65 -13.26
C TRP A 26 -9.28 12.40 -12.58
N LYS A 27 -9.81 11.44 -13.35
CA LYS A 27 -10.35 10.20 -12.79
C LYS A 27 -9.22 9.35 -12.21
N GLU A 28 -8.15 9.19 -12.97
CA GLU A 28 -6.95 8.47 -12.61
C GLU A 28 -6.23 9.16 -11.44
N PHE A 29 -6.15 10.50 -11.48
CA PHE A 29 -5.61 11.28 -10.38
C PHE A 29 -6.36 11.02 -9.06
N TYR A 30 -7.69 11.00 -9.11
CA TYR A 30 -8.51 10.70 -7.94
C TYR A 30 -8.29 9.27 -7.44
N VAL A 31 -8.18 8.29 -8.34
CA VAL A 31 -7.89 6.90 -7.99
C VAL A 31 -6.54 6.76 -7.29
N VAL A 32 -5.49 7.39 -7.82
CA VAL A 32 -4.16 7.38 -7.18
C VAL A 32 -4.22 8.00 -5.79
N PHE A 33 -4.88 9.16 -5.65
CA PHE A 33 -5.03 9.81 -4.36
C PHE A 33 -5.80 8.96 -3.35
N LEU A 34 -6.89 8.32 -3.79
CA LEU A 34 -7.71 7.44 -2.97
C LEU A 34 -6.93 6.19 -2.51
N LEU A 35 -6.13 5.59 -3.41
CA LEU A 35 -5.27 4.46 -3.07
C LEU A 35 -4.20 4.85 -2.02
N LEU A 36 -3.56 6.01 -2.20
CA LEU A 36 -2.59 6.53 -1.23
C LEU A 36 -3.24 6.80 0.14
N PHE A 37 -4.44 7.36 0.15
CA PHE A 37 -5.19 7.61 1.38
C PHE A 37 -5.53 6.31 2.13
N ILE A 38 -6.04 5.29 1.42
CA ILE A 38 -6.31 3.97 2.01
C ILE A 38 -5.03 3.33 2.55
N ALA A 39 -3.93 3.42 1.80
CA ALA A 39 -2.64 2.89 2.25
C ALA A 39 -2.17 3.55 3.56
N ILE A 40 -2.33 4.88 3.69
CA ILE A 40 -2.00 5.61 4.92
C ILE A 40 -2.89 5.15 6.08
N ILE A 41 -4.20 4.97 5.86
CA ILE A 41 -5.11 4.46 6.89
C ILE A 41 -4.67 3.08 7.39
N PHE A 42 -4.33 2.15 6.47
CA PHE A 42 -3.86 0.83 6.87
C PHE A 42 -2.51 0.88 7.59
N ALA A 43 -1.59 1.73 7.16
CA ALA A 43 -0.33 1.95 7.86
C ALA A 43 -0.56 2.50 9.28
N LEU A 44 -1.54 3.40 9.45
CA LEU A 44 -1.96 3.92 10.75
C LEU A 44 -2.55 2.82 11.63
N ALA A 45 -3.50 2.05 11.10
CA ALA A 45 -4.15 0.95 11.80
C ALA A 45 -3.10 -0.05 12.32
N LYS A 46 -2.14 -0.44 11.47
CA LYS A 46 -1.03 -1.31 11.85
C LYS A 46 -0.13 -0.66 12.91
N TYR A 47 0.13 0.64 12.82
CA TYR A 47 0.92 1.37 13.82
C TYR A 47 0.23 1.39 15.20
N PHE A 48 -1.10 1.49 15.25
CA PHE A 48 -1.88 1.41 16.49
C PHE A 48 -2.15 -0.03 16.97
N GLY A 49 -1.58 -1.05 16.31
CA GLY A 49 -1.81 -2.45 16.67
C GLY A 49 -3.21 -2.98 16.32
N ILE A 50 -3.96 -2.24 15.50
CA ILE A 50 -5.26 -2.68 14.99
C ILE A 50 -5.02 -3.69 13.88
N SER A 51 -5.67 -4.85 13.97
CA SER A 51 -5.62 -5.87 12.92
C SER A 51 -6.22 -5.34 11.62
N THR A 52 -5.48 -5.50 10.54
CA THR A 52 -5.83 -5.09 9.19
C THR A 52 -6.26 -6.31 8.36
N PRO A 53 -6.97 -6.11 7.23
CA PRO A 53 -7.28 -7.19 6.30
C PRO A 53 -6.03 -7.93 5.79
N PHE A 54 -4.88 -7.26 5.74
CA PHE A 54 -3.61 -7.89 5.35
C PHE A 54 -3.15 -8.96 6.34
N ASP A 55 -3.44 -8.81 7.64
CA ASP A 55 -3.10 -9.82 8.64
C ASP A 55 -3.92 -11.10 8.45
N VAL A 56 -5.13 -10.97 7.92
CA VAL A 56 -5.97 -12.12 7.52
C VAL A 56 -5.40 -12.79 6.28
N LEU A 57 -5.03 -12.01 5.26
CA LEU A 57 -4.39 -12.54 4.05
C LEU A 57 -3.08 -13.27 4.38
N GLU A 58 -2.25 -12.72 5.26
CA GLU A 58 -1.01 -13.34 5.69
C GLU A 58 -1.25 -14.68 6.40
N LYS A 59 -2.28 -14.77 7.25
CA LYS A 59 -2.66 -16.04 7.90
C LYS A 59 -3.16 -17.08 6.91
N MET A 60 -3.90 -16.67 5.87
CA MET A 60 -4.45 -17.60 4.87
C MET A 60 -3.39 -18.06 3.86
N PHE A 61 -2.59 -17.14 3.34
CA PHE A 61 -1.66 -17.40 2.24
C PHE A 61 -0.21 -17.58 2.68
N GLY A 62 0.16 -17.15 3.89
CA GLY A 62 1.49 -17.36 4.47
C GLY A 62 1.90 -18.84 4.51
N PRO A 63 1.03 -19.79 4.90
CA PRO A 63 1.34 -21.21 4.85
C PRO A 63 1.65 -21.71 3.43
N ILE A 64 0.92 -21.21 2.43
CA ILE A 64 1.15 -21.56 1.01
C ILE A 64 2.51 -21.01 0.57
N GLY A 65 2.81 -19.76 0.91
CA GLY A 65 4.12 -19.15 0.61
C GLY A 65 5.27 -19.96 1.20
N LYS A 66 5.17 -20.36 2.48
CA LYS A 66 6.18 -21.24 3.10
C LYS A 66 6.28 -22.59 2.39
N PHE A 67 5.16 -23.22 2.05
CA PHE A 67 5.21 -24.50 1.34
C PHE A 67 5.87 -24.42 -0.04
N VAL A 68 5.67 -23.33 -0.78
CA VAL A 68 6.20 -23.14 -2.15
C VAL A 68 7.67 -22.72 -2.16
N PHE A 69 8.08 -21.85 -1.22
CA PHE A 69 9.42 -21.26 -1.22
C PHE A 69 10.40 -21.93 -0.25
N ASP A 70 9.92 -22.60 0.80
CA ASP A 70 10.77 -23.25 1.82
C ASP A 70 11.11 -24.71 1.44
N ASN A 71 10.31 -25.36 0.57
CA ASN A 71 10.63 -26.66 -0.04
C ASN A 71 11.71 -26.59 -1.15
N LYS A 72 12.29 -25.41 -1.42
CA LYS A 72 13.39 -25.23 -2.40
C LYS A 72 14.77 -25.09 -1.74
N LYS A 73 14.94 -25.62 -0.53
CA LYS A 73 16.26 -25.80 0.11
C LYS A 73 16.67 -27.25 0.12
#